data_AF-A0A9N7NNV0-F1
#
_entry.id   AF-A0A9N7NNV0-F1
#
_cell.length_a   1.000
_cell.length_b   1.000
_cell.length_c   1.000
_cell.angle_alpha   90.00
_cell.angle_beta   90.00
_cell.angle_gamma   90.00
#
_symmetry.space_group_name_H-M   'P 1'
#
loop_
_entity.id
_entity.type
_entity.pdbx_description
1 polymer ?
#
loop_
_entity_poly.entity_id
_entity_poly.type
_entity_poly.pdbx_seq_one_letter_code
_entity_poly.pdbx_strand_id
1 'polypeptide(L)' 'KYRLFTGQTVNLQKSAVFFSRNTSSHLRRSICNALNNIVSHRSTKYLGLPLGIGRSKGKFLI' A
#
# COMPACT_ATOMS: atom_id res chain seq x y z
N LYS A 1 12.63 7.87 -12.47
CA LYS A 1 13.29 7.47 -13.74
C LYS A 1 12.40 6.54 -14.61
N TYR A 2 11.73 5.51 -14.08
CA TYR A 2 10.81 4.64 -14.85
C TYR A 2 9.66 5.37 -15.57
N ARG A 3 8.96 6.29 -14.88
CA ARG A 3 7.86 7.10 -15.44
C ARG A 3 8.21 7.85 -16.74
N LEU A 4 9.45 8.35 -16.84
CA LEU A 4 9.91 9.14 -17.98
C LEU A 4 10.23 8.25 -19.19
N PHE A 5 10.60 6.99 -18.96
CA PHE A 5 11.00 6.07 -20.02
C PHE A 5 9.79 5.36 -20.65
N THR A 6 8.78 5.00 -19.85
CA THR A 6 7.58 4.28 -20.32
C THR A 6 6.37 5.17 -20.57
N GLY A 7 6.40 6.44 -20.16
CA GLY A 7 5.24 7.33 -20.17
C GLY A 7 4.13 6.93 -19.19
N GLN A 8 4.34 5.89 -18.37
CA GLN A 8 3.30 5.37 -17.49
C GLN A 8 3.15 6.22 -16.23
N THR A 9 1.99 6.84 -16.07
CA THR A 9 1.58 7.52 -14.83
C THR A 9 0.90 6.57 -13.86
N VAL A 10 1.30 6.62 -12.59
CA VAL A 10 0.67 5.85 -11.51
C VAL A 10 -0.66 6.52 -11.13
N ASN A 11 -1.75 5.76 -11.18
CA ASN A 11 -3.04 6.25 -10.71
C ASN A 11 -3.10 6.11 -9.17
N LEU A 12 -2.89 7.22 -8.47
CA LEU A 12 -2.91 7.25 -7.01
C LEU A 12 -4.29 6.94 -6.40
N GLN A 13 -5.38 7.20 -7.12
CA GLN A 13 -6.74 6.87 -6.66
C GLN A 13 -7.01 5.36 -6.67
N LYS A 14 -6.35 4.61 -7.58
CA LYS A 14 -6.41 3.14 -7.65
C LYS A 14 -5.29 2.47 -6.86
N SER A 15 -4.34 3.25 -6.34
CA SER A 15 -3.21 2.74 -5.59
C SER A 15 -3.52 2.73 -4.10
N ALA A 16 -2.88 1.83 -3.36
CA ALA A 16 -2.97 1.76 -1.91
C ALA A 16 -1.58 1.63 -1.30
N VAL A 17 -1.41 2.16 -0.09
CA VAL A 17 -0.17 2.05 0.68
C VAL A 17 -0.42 1.25 1.94
N PHE A 18 0.45 0.27 2.18
CA PHE A 18 0.44 -0.57 3.36
C PHE A 18 1.67 -0.27 4.22
N PHE A 19 1.48 -0.23 5.53
CA PHE A 19 2.54 0.06 6.48
C PHE A 19 2.76 -1.15 7.39
N SER A 20 4.03 -1.39 7.76
CA SER A 20 4.36 -2.39 8.77
C SER A 20 3.89 -1.92 10.15
N ARG A 21 3.75 -2.86 11.09
CA ARG A 21 3.32 -2.55 12.47
C ARG A 21 4.25 -1.56 13.18
N ASN A 22 5.53 -1.54 12.80
CA ASN A 22 6.54 -0.66 13.40
C ASN A 22 6.62 0.73 12.75
N THR A 23 5.68 1.08 11.86
CA THR A 23 5.68 2.40 11.23
C THR A 23 4.89 3.39 12.09
N SER A 24 5.54 4.45 12.57
CA SER A 24 4.90 5.45 13.43
C SER A 24 3.75 6.17 12.72
N SER A 25 2.71 6.55 13.48
CA SER A 25 1.53 7.25 12.95
C SER A 25 1.89 8.57 12.26
N HIS A 26 2.86 9.30 12.81
CA HIS A 26 3.40 10.53 12.23
C HIS A 26 3.99 10.28 10.84
N LEU A 27 4.85 9.25 10.71
CA LEU A 27 5.48 8.91 9.44
C LEU A 27 4.45 8.46 8.41
N ARG A 28 3.45 7.67 8.83
CA ARG A 28 2.33 7.24 7.95
C ARG A 28 1.58 8.44 7.39
N ARG A 29 1.25 9.42 8.24
CA ARG A 29 0.54 10.63 7.82
C ARG A 29 1.39 11.48 6.87
N SER A 30 2.67 11.65 7.18
CA SER A 30 3.59 12.39 6.32
C SER A 30 3.69 11.77 4.92
N ILE A 31 3.77 10.43 4.84
CA ILE A 31 3.82 9.71 3.56
C ILE A 31 2.49 9.81 2.80
N CYS A 32 1.35 9.64 3.48
CA CYS A 32 0.05 9.79 2.85
C CYS A 32 -0.16 11.21 2.28
N ASN A 33 0.25 12.24 3.02
CA ASN A 33 0.15 13.63 2.57
C ASN A 33 1.05 13.89 1.34
N ALA A 34 2.29 13.38 1.37
CA ALA A 34 3.21 13.50 0.23
C ALA A 34 2.70 12.79 -1.04
N LEU A 35 1.86 11.75 -0.87
CA LEU A 35 1.25 10.99 -1.96
C LEU A 35 -0.18 11.47 -2.30
N ASN A 36 -0.44 12.77 -2.15
CA ASN A 36 -1.71 13.41 -2.50
C ASN A 36 -2.92 12.81 -1.76
N ASN A 37 -2.76 12.59 -0.45
CA ASN A 37 -3.78 12.01 0.43
C ASN A 37 -4.23 10.61 0.02
N ILE A 38 -3.29 9.77 -0.43
CA ILE A 38 -3.60 8.37 -0.73
C ILE A 38 -4.23 7.68 0.49
N VAL A 39 -5.40 7.09 0.28
CA VAL A 39 -6.13 6.42 1.35
C VAL A 39 -5.41 5.12 1.67
N SER A 40 -4.91 4.98 2.90
CA SER A 40 -4.39 3.71 3.37
C SER A 40 -5.54 2.70 3.48
N HIS A 41 -5.75 1.92 2.42
CA HIS A 41 -6.76 0.89 2.42
C HIS A 41 -6.31 -0.26 3.33
N ARG A 42 -7.20 -0.70 4.22
CA ARG A 42 -7.06 -1.96 4.96
C ARG A 42 -7.51 -3.17 4.14
N SER A 43 -7.67 -3.02 2.82
CA SER A 43 -8.08 -4.11 1.95
C SER A 43 -6.92 -5.10 1.81
N THR A 44 -7.08 -6.28 2.39
CA THR A 44 -6.09 -7.36 2.36
C THR A 44 -6.31 -8.23 1.13
N LYS A 45 -6.65 -7.69 -0.05
CA LYS A 45 -6.85 -8.47 -1.27
C LYS A 45 -6.15 -7.85 -2.47
N TYR A 46 -5.51 -8.68 -3.28
CA TYR A 46 -4.91 -8.32 -4.57
C TYR A 46 -5.39 -9.31 -5.62
N LEU A 47 -6.03 -8.80 -6.67
CA LEU A 47 -6.66 -9.64 -7.71
C LEU A 47 -7.62 -10.70 -7.13
N GLY A 48 -8.34 -10.36 -6.06
CA GLY A 48 -9.26 -11.27 -5.36
C GLY A 48 -8.61 -12.21 -4.33
N LEU A 49 -7.28 -12.34 -4.34
CA LEU A 49 -6.52 -13.20 -3.44
C LEU A 49 -6.12 -12.44 -2.16
N PRO A 50 -6.12 -13.10 -0.98
CA PRO A 50 -5.72 -12.45 0.25
C PRO A 50 -4.24 -12.04 0.24
N LEU A 51 -3.98 -10.75 0.43
CA LEU A 51 -2.67 -10.19 0.70
C LEU A 51 -2.24 -10.57 2.13
N GLY A 52 -1.14 -11.30 2.28
CA GLY A 52 -0.53 -11.68 3.57
C GLY A 52 0.06 -10.50 4.38
N ILE A 53 -0.45 -9.30 4.17
CA ILE A 53 0.05 -8.06 4.79
C ILE A 53 -0.52 -7.95 6.20
N GLY A 54 0.36 -8.00 7.20
CA GLY A 54 0.01 -7.76 8.61
C GLY A 54 -0.37 -9.00 9.42
N ARG A 55 -0.22 -10.23 8.89
CA ARG A 55 -0.42 -11.48 9.66
C ARG A 55 0.92 -12.14 10.01
N SER A 56 0.98 -12.71 11.22
CA SER A 56 2.05 -13.63 11.61
C SER A 56 2.02 -14.84 10.66
N LYS A 57 3.19 -15.47 10.42
CA LYS A 57 3.42 -16.57 9.48
C LYS A 57 2.46 -17.78 9.60
N GLY A 58 1.63 -17.86 10.64
CA GLY A 58 0.77 -19.02 10.94
C GLY A 58 -0.66 -19.02 10.38
N LYS A 59 -1.10 -18.03 9.58
CA LYS A 59 -2.45 -18.05 8.96
C LYS A 59 -2.41 -17.75 7.46
N PHE A 60 -1.67 -18.58 6.75
CA PHE A 60 -1.89 -18.83 5.32
C PHE A 60 -2.37 -20.28 5.22
N LEU A 61 -3.63 -20.51 5.59
CA LEU A 61 -4.34 -21.75 5.27
C LEU A 61 -5.13 -21.45 4.01
N ILE A 62 -4.69 -22.06 2.91
CA ILE A 62 -5.43 -22.17 1.66
C ILE A 62 -6.62 -23.08 1.91
#